data_AF-A0A972IJE9-F1
#
_entry.id   AF-A0A972IJE9-F1
#
_cell.length_a   1.000
_cell.length_b   1.000
_cell.length_c   1.000
_cell.angle_alpha   90.00
_cell.angle_beta   90.00
_cell.angle_gamma   90.00
#
_symmetry.space_group_name_H-M   'P 1'
#
loop_
_entity.id
_entity.type
_entity.pdbx_description
1 polymer ?
#
loop_
_entity_poly.entity_id
_entity_poly.type
_entity_poly.pdbx_seq_one_letter_code
_entity_poly.pdbx_strand_id
1 'polypeptide(L)'
;MAKAKKVTAPKTSLPLSNFDLKKRYDVYYHMRKGVCACRNVMVKGKRTFEDVNEVKGPFVQYLELEDAKGRTFMLNYLHVFMICEAGVKVRFSSAK
;
A
#
# COMPACT_ATOMS: atom_id res chain seq x y z
N MET A 1 -14.45 22.96 -20.55
CA MET A 1 -14.66 22.87 -19.08
C MET A 1 -14.60 21.40 -18.69
N ALA A 2 -13.50 20.93 -18.09
CA ALA A 2 -13.33 19.52 -17.72
C ALA A 2 -13.98 19.25 -16.36
N LYS A 3 -14.99 18.37 -16.31
CA LYS A 3 -15.64 17.92 -15.08
C LYS A 3 -14.63 17.15 -14.21
N ALA A 4 -14.41 17.61 -12.99
CA ALA A 4 -13.66 16.85 -11.99
C ALA A 4 -14.43 15.56 -11.63
N LYS A 5 -13.83 14.41 -11.93
CA LYS A 5 -14.37 13.09 -11.59
C LYS A 5 -14.18 12.90 -10.09
N LYS A 6 -15.27 12.85 -9.31
CA LYS A 6 -15.23 12.47 -7.88
C LYS A 6 -14.63 11.07 -7.79
N VAL A 7 -13.42 10.96 -7.24
CA VAL A 7 -12.80 9.67 -6.91
C VAL A 7 -13.19 9.35 -5.48
N THR A 8 -14.23 8.54 -5.32
CA THR A 8 -14.50 7.85 -4.07
C THR A 8 -13.34 6.87 -3.83
N ALA A 9 -12.67 6.97 -2.69
CA ALA A 9 -11.61 6.04 -2.32
C ALA A 9 -12.18 4.60 -2.35
N PRO A 10 -11.64 3.67 -3.16
CA PRO A 10 -12.13 2.31 -3.20
C PRO A 10 -11.86 1.64 -1.85
N LYS A 11 -12.80 0.82 -1.38
CA LYS A 11 -12.56 -0.12 -0.26
C LYS A 11 -11.32 -0.95 -0.62
N THR A 12 -10.23 -0.70 0.10
CA THR A 12 -8.90 -1.20 -0.25
C THR A 12 -8.82 -2.70 -0.01
N SER A 13 -8.96 -3.46 -1.09
CA SER A 13 -8.47 -4.83 -1.21
C SER A 13 -7.70 -5.00 -2.52
N LEU A 14 -6.69 -4.16 -2.79
CA LEU A 14 -5.76 -4.42 -3.91
C LEU A 14 -5.24 -5.87 -3.82
N PRO A 15 -5.52 -6.70 -4.82
CA PRO A 15 -4.97 -8.04 -4.93
C PRO A 15 -3.46 -7.95 -5.16
N LEU A 16 -2.69 -8.84 -4.55
CA LEU A 16 -1.25 -8.90 -4.84
C LEU A 16 -0.94 -9.28 -6.28
N SER A 17 -1.84 -10.07 -6.89
CA SER A 17 -1.77 -10.48 -8.29
C SER A 17 -1.72 -9.29 -9.27
N ASN A 18 -2.05 -8.09 -8.80
CA ASN A 18 -2.04 -6.88 -9.61
C ASN A 18 -0.70 -6.13 -9.53
N PHE A 19 0.24 -6.56 -8.68
CA PHE A 19 1.58 -5.97 -8.61
C PHE A 19 2.57 -6.79 -9.42
N ASP A 20 3.30 -6.09 -10.29
CA ASP A 20 4.50 -6.63 -10.90
C ASP A 20 5.60 -6.68 -9.82
N LEU A 21 6.00 -7.89 -9.44
CA LEU A 21 7.02 -8.14 -8.41
C LEU A 21 8.44 -7.73 -8.85
N LYS A 22 8.65 -7.43 -10.14
CA LYS A 22 9.93 -6.91 -10.67
C LYS A 22 10.03 -5.39 -10.58
N LYS A 23 8.92 -4.70 -10.30
CA LYS A 23 8.87 -3.23 -10.22
C LYS A 23 9.03 -2.73 -8.79
N ARG A 24 9.39 -1.46 -8.70
CA ARG A 24 9.46 -0.71 -7.44
C ARG A 24 8.34 0.29 -7.35
N TYR A 25 7.89 0.52 -6.13
CA TYR A 25 6.71 1.31 -5.80
C TYR A 25 7.00 2.32 -4.70
N ASP A 26 6.21 3.38 -4.68
CA ASP A 26 6.04 4.26 -3.53
C ASP A 26 4.70 3.91 -2.86
N VAL A 27 4.76 3.48 -1.61
CA VAL A 27 3.60 3.01 -0.83
C VAL A 27 3.24 4.06 0.21
N TYR A 28 2.03 4.61 0.12
CA TYR A 28 1.52 5.64 1.02
C TYR A 28 0.51 5.06 1.99
N TYR A 29 0.69 5.38 3.27
CA TYR A 29 -0.11 4.83 4.35
C TYR A 29 -0.40 5.86 5.45
N HIS A 30 -1.49 5.65 6.16
CA HIS A 30 -1.87 6.46 7.31
C HIS A 30 -1.11 6.02 8.55
N MET A 31 -0.60 6.99 9.30
CA MET A 31 -0.13 6.85 10.67
C MET A 31 -0.97 7.76 11.57
N ARG A 32 -0.96 7.50 12.87
CA ARG A 32 -1.68 8.29 13.88
C ARG A 32 -1.42 9.81 13.80
N LYS A 33 -0.26 10.22 13.25
CA LYS A 33 0.19 11.61 13.13
C LYS A 33 0.18 12.16 11.69
N GLY A 34 -0.38 11.44 10.71
CA GLY A 34 -0.48 11.93 9.34
C GLY A 34 -0.23 10.85 8.27
N VAL A 35 0.24 11.29 7.12
CA VAL A 35 0.55 10.42 5.98
C VAL A 35 2.04 10.14 5.93
N CYS A 36 2.40 8.86 5.81
CA CYS A 36 3.78 8.43 5.59
C CYS A 36 3.90 7.71 4.24
N ALA A 37 5.14 7.59 3.76
CA ALA A 37 5.43 6.90 2.52
C ALA A 37 6.70 6.04 2.65
N CYS A 38 6.59 4.78 2.24
CA CYS A 38 7.73 3.91 1.98
C CYS A 38 8.07 4.05 0.49
N ARG A 39 9.21 4.67 0.19
CA ARG A 39 9.60 4.97 -1.19
C ARG A 39 10.55 3.93 -1.75
N ASN A 40 10.47 3.71 -3.07
CA ASN A 40 11.38 2.85 -3.82
C ASN A 40 11.47 1.44 -3.24
N VAL A 41 10.31 0.84 -2.96
CA VAL A 41 10.18 -0.50 -2.35
C VAL A 41 9.68 -1.54 -3.34
N MET A 42 10.13 -2.79 -3.19
CA MET A 42 9.55 -3.93 -3.92
C MET A 42 8.49 -4.62 -3.06
N VAL A 43 7.37 -4.99 -3.67
CA VAL A 43 6.37 -5.85 -3.02
C VAL A 43 6.82 -7.29 -3.15
N LYS A 44 7.04 -7.97 -2.03
CA LYS A 44 7.43 -9.39 -2.01
C LYS A 44 6.24 -10.32 -1.88
N GLY A 45 5.23 -9.93 -1.12
CA GLY A 45 4.11 -10.79 -0.82
C GLY A 45 3.18 -10.25 0.27
N LYS A 46 2.26 -11.12 0.70
CA LYS A 46 1.27 -10.86 1.76
C LYS A 46 1.59 -11.83 2.88
N ARG A 47 1.65 -11.33 4.10
CA ARG A 47 1.91 -12.12 5.31
C ARG A 47 0.78 -11.95 6.30
N THR A 48 0.54 -13.00 7.07
CA THR A 48 -0.30 -12.99 8.27
C THR A 48 0.59 -13.36 9.45
N PHE A 49 0.38 -12.75 10.62
CA PHE A 49 1.07 -13.18 11.85
C PHE A 49 0.38 -14.35 12.54
N GLU A 50 -0.89 -14.58 12.22
CA GLU A 50 -1.70 -15.64 12.78
C GLU A 50 -1.63 -16.89 11.90
N ASP A 51 -1.71 -18.05 12.57
CA ASP A 51 -1.70 -19.36 11.94
C ASP A 51 -2.92 -19.48 11.01
N VAL A 52 -2.72 -19.99 9.79
CA VAL A 52 -3.69 -19.91 8.68
C VAL A 52 -5.05 -20.54 9.03
N ASN A 53 -5.08 -21.39 10.05
CA ASN A 53 -6.27 -22.07 10.55
C ASN A 53 -7.15 -21.25 11.51
N GLU A 54 -6.65 -20.15 12.08
CA GLU A 54 -7.39 -19.29 13.02
C GLU A 54 -7.93 -18.00 12.39
N VAL A 55 -7.37 -17.57 11.25
CA VAL A 55 -7.75 -16.30 10.61
C VAL A 55 -8.99 -16.45 9.75
N LYS A 56 -10.17 -16.48 10.37
CA LYS A 56 -11.44 -16.30 9.66
C LYS A 56 -11.69 -14.83 9.37
N GLY A 57 -11.01 -14.29 8.35
CA GLY A 57 -11.39 -13.01 7.75
C GLY A 57 -10.25 -12.22 7.11
N PRO A 58 -10.56 -11.18 6.30
CA PRO A 58 -9.58 -10.37 5.57
C PRO A 58 -8.71 -9.44 6.46
N PHE A 59 -8.74 -9.62 7.79
CA PHE A 59 -8.47 -8.54 8.74
C PHE A 59 -7.01 -8.38 9.18
N VAL A 60 -6.12 -9.34 8.91
CA VAL A 60 -4.72 -9.27 9.36
C VAL A 60 -3.76 -9.57 8.20
N GLN A 61 -3.79 -8.74 7.17
CA GLN A 61 -2.86 -8.84 6.03
C GLN A 61 -1.78 -7.76 6.13
N TYR A 62 -0.52 -8.18 6.06
CA TYR A 62 0.64 -7.30 5.94
C TYR A 62 1.21 -7.40 4.54
N LEU A 63 1.67 -6.29 3.97
CA LEU A 63 2.57 -6.32 2.82
C LEU A 63 3.98 -6.53 3.31
N GLU A 64 4.64 -7.55 2.78
CA GLU A 64 6.07 -7.70 2.88
C GLU A 64 6.73 -6.83 1.80
N LEU A 65 7.50 -5.84 2.25
CA LEU A 65 8.17 -4.85 1.41
C LEU A 65 9.68 -4.94 1.61
N GLU A 66 10.43 -4.83 0.51
CA GLU A 66 11.89 -4.73 0.55
C GLU A 66 12.32 -3.33 0.11
N ASP A 67 13.15 -2.66 0.91
CA ASP A 67 13.69 -1.34 0.56
C ASP A 67 14.86 -1.39 -0.42
N ALA A 68 15.35 -0.23 -0.84
CA ALA A 68 16.47 -0.13 -1.75
C ALA A 68 17.80 -0.69 -1.21
N LYS A 69 17.90 -0.89 0.11
CA LYS A 69 19.07 -1.46 0.79
C LYS A 69 18.91 -2.97 1.03
N GLY A 70 17.85 -3.59 0.53
CA GLY A 70 17.57 -5.02 0.71
C GLY A 70 16.98 -5.36 2.09
N ARG A 71 16.54 -4.36 2.86
CA ARG A 71 15.91 -4.60 4.16
C ARG A 71 14.43 -4.88 3.97
N THR A 72 13.99 -5.98 4.56
CA THR A 72 12.59 -6.40 4.52
C THR A 72 11.83 -5.92 5.75
N PHE A 73 10.61 -5.44 5.55
CA PHE A 73 9.72 -5.05 6.63
C PHE A 73 8.26 -5.31 6.24
N MET A 74 7.39 -5.35 7.25
CA MET A 74 5.97 -5.57 7.07
C MET A 74 5.19 -4.28 7.30
N LEU A 75 4.28 -3.98 6.38
CA LEU A 75 3.36 -2.85 6.48
C LEU A 75 1.93 -3.36 6.55
N ASN A 76 1.19 -2.98 7.59
CA ASN A 76 -0.21 -3.37 7.70
C ASN A 76 -0.99 -2.81 6.52
N TYR A 77 -1.61 -3.72 5.79
CA TYR A 77 -2.27 -3.44 4.53
C TYR A 77 -3.49 -2.51 4.67
N LEU A 78 -4.16 -2.54 5.82
CA LEU A 78 -5.33 -1.69 6.10
C LEU A 78 -4.99 -0.20 6.19
N HIS A 79 -3.73 0.13 6.51
CA HIS A 79 -3.30 1.52 6.59
C HIS A 79 -2.84 2.07 5.24
N VAL A 80 -2.62 1.20 4.25
CA VAL A 80 -2.22 1.60 2.90
C VAL A 80 -3.44 2.14 2.18
N PHE A 81 -3.33 3.38 1.73
CA PHE A 81 -4.40 4.03 0.97
C PHE A 81 -4.00 4.31 -0.49
N MET A 82 -2.72 4.17 -0.84
CA MET A 82 -2.24 4.32 -2.22
C MET A 82 -0.90 3.62 -2.44
N ILE A 83 -0.73 3.00 -3.61
CA ILE A 83 0.52 2.46 -4.10
C ILE A 83 0.68 2.94 -5.55
N CYS A 84 1.85 3.47 -5.91
CA CYS A 84 2.17 3.86 -7.28
C CYS A 84 3.57 3.40 -7.66
N GLU A 85 3.87 3.29 -8.96
CA GLU A 85 5.23 3.02 -9.42
C GLU A 85 6.20 4.08 -8.88
N ALA A 86 7.42 3.67 -8.54
CA ALA A 86 8.41 4.53 -7.89
C ALA A 86 8.74 5.75 -8.76
N GLY A 87 8.73 6.93 -8.15
CA GLY A 87 9.06 8.19 -8.83
C GLY A 87 7.86 8.90 -9.47
N VAL A 88 6.65 8.31 -9.43
CA VAL A 88 5.42 9.01 -9.82
C VAL A 88 5.16 10.17 -8.85
N LYS A 89 5.03 11.39 -9.39
CA LYS A 89 4.69 12.57 -8.58
C LYS A 89 3.20 12.54 -8.18
N VAL A 90 2.95 12.12 -6.95
CA VAL A 90 1.62 12.18 -6.34
C VAL A 90 1.35 13.60 -5.81
N ARG A 91 0.19 14.16 -6.15
CA ARG A 91 -0.33 15.40 -5.54
C ARG A 91 -1.53 15.06 -4.66
N PHE A 92 -1.42 15.31 -3.36
CA PHE A 92 -2.56 15.25 -2.45
C PHE A 92 -3.31 16.58 -2.56
N SER A 93 -4.53 16.58 -3.07
CA SER A 93 -5.39 17.75 -2.93
C SER A 93 -5.93 17.79 -1.51
N SER A 94 -5.56 18.79 -0.73
CA SER A 94 -6.28 19.13 0.49
C SER A 94 -7.68 19.57 0.08
N ALA A 95 -8.69 18.73 0.28
CA ALA A 95 -10.06 19.21 0.27
C ALA A 95 -10.18 20.20 1.45
N LYS A 96 -10.41 21.47 1.13
CA LYS A 96 -10.81 22.49 2.11
C LYS A 96 -12.21 22.19 2.63
#